data_AF-A0A7S0IJL5-F1
#
_entry.id   AF-A0A7S0IJL5-F1
#
_cell.length_a   1.000
_cell.length_b   1.000
_cell.length_c   1.000
_cell.angle_alpha   90.00
_cell.angle_beta   90.00
_cell.angle_gamma   90.00
#
_symmetry.space_group_name_H-M   'P 1'
#
loop_
_entity.id
_entity.type
_entity.pdbx_description
1 polymer ?
#
loop_
_entity_poly.entity_id
_entity_poly.type
_entity_poly.pdbx_seq_one_letter_code
_entity_poly.pdbx_strand_id
1 'polypeptide(L)'
;NMSATVAAAAARPSSRFPSSRRFNAVRTHTRGRSVVRRVTQPEEPQPDDFVTFNAIVGGGDWSVVQAQVREAAVSGRLTPGVLGAAYSVYEKCKETAEAPEVLKTLENVILLLTQTLQQLDATPAVRLIDELMTIDPFVEGDRVKAAVDDAYAEGSVAPDDLKGSLQMMLDGMAEQDEAWEKHVAHASQTSSEEEFEQLLAHASGRMEAQRRLTQLKAICDAR
;
A
#
# COMPACT_ATOMS: atom_id res chain seq x y z
N ASN A 1 -26.03 60.94 56.61
CA ASN A 1 -25.91 59.83 57.57
C ASN A 1 -25.80 58.50 56.84
N MET A 2 -24.87 57.69 57.32
CA MET A 2 -24.30 56.47 56.76
C MET A 2 -25.32 55.40 56.33
N SER A 3 -25.05 54.69 55.25
CA SER A 3 -24.64 53.25 55.26
C SER A 3 -24.94 52.56 53.93
N ALA A 4 -23.93 51.84 53.44
CA ALA A 4 -23.98 50.90 52.33
C ALA A 4 -24.82 49.65 52.68
N THR A 5 -25.32 48.91 51.68
CA THR A 5 -24.87 47.54 51.31
C THR A 5 -25.59 47.07 50.03
N VAL A 6 -24.96 46.11 49.37
CA VAL A 6 -24.96 45.62 47.97
C VAL A 6 -26.10 44.64 47.61
N ALA A 7 -26.29 44.46 46.29
CA ALA A 7 -26.75 43.27 45.54
C ALA A 7 -28.24 43.25 45.11
N ALA A 8 -28.64 42.80 43.91
CA ALA A 8 -28.00 42.52 42.62
C ALA A 8 -29.12 42.15 41.62
N ALA A 9 -28.78 42.22 40.32
CA ALA A 9 -29.27 41.41 39.21
C ALA A 9 -30.24 42.01 38.17
N ALA A 10 -29.80 41.80 36.92
CA ALA A 10 -30.52 41.76 35.64
C ALA A 10 -30.85 43.08 34.92
N ALA A 11 -29.84 43.63 34.24
CA ALA A 11 -30.04 44.56 33.12
C ALA A 11 -30.13 43.80 31.77
N ARG A 12 -31.23 44.02 31.04
CA ARG A 12 -31.27 44.09 29.56
C ARG A 12 -30.94 45.56 29.16
N PRO A 13 -30.60 45.95 27.91
CA PRO A 13 -30.96 45.30 26.63
C PRO A 13 -29.95 45.40 25.46
N SER A 14 -30.24 44.62 24.40
CA SER A 14 -30.04 44.86 22.95
C SER A 14 -28.88 45.72 22.41
N SER A 15 -28.03 45.09 21.60
CA SER A 15 -27.55 45.66 20.33
C SER A 15 -27.33 44.58 19.28
N ARG A 16 -28.08 44.67 18.18
CA ARG A 16 -28.00 43.84 16.96
C ARG A 16 -26.67 44.08 16.25
N PHE A 17 -25.97 43.01 15.88
CA PHE A 17 -24.92 43.00 14.87
C PHE A 17 -25.21 41.90 13.82
N PRO A 18 -24.69 42.04 12.59
CA PRO A 18 -25.33 41.54 11.39
C PRO A 18 -25.06 40.05 11.11
N SER A 19 -26.06 39.43 10.48
CA SER A 19 -26.04 38.07 9.95
C SER A 19 -24.99 37.90 8.85
N SER A 20 -23.81 37.38 9.22
CA SER A 20 -22.88 36.79 8.26
C SER A 20 -23.41 35.41 7.82
N ARG A 21 -23.85 35.32 6.57
CA ARG A 21 -24.13 34.07 5.86
C ARG A 21 -22.90 33.16 5.97
N ARG A 22 -23.05 32.05 6.69
CA ARG A 22 -22.09 30.94 6.64
C ARG A 22 -22.17 30.33 5.24
N PHE A 23 -21.13 30.54 4.44
CA PHE A 23 -20.79 29.63 3.37
C PHE A 23 -20.39 28.30 4.02
N ASN A 24 -21.30 27.34 4.00
CA ASN A 24 -20.94 25.93 4.15
C ASN A 24 -20.10 25.57 2.92
N ALA A 25 -18.78 25.70 3.04
CA ALA A 25 -17.86 25.02 2.16
C ALA A 25 -18.06 23.52 2.40
N VAL A 26 -18.83 22.90 1.51
CA VAL A 26 -18.90 21.45 1.37
C VAL A 26 -17.48 21.00 1.12
N ARG A 27 -16.85 20.42 2.15
CA ARG A 27 -15.64 19.62 1.98
C ARG A 27 -16.04 18.45 1.09
N THR A 28 -15.77 18.58 -0.20
CA THR A 28 -15.70 17.44 -1.11
C THR A 28 -14.64 16.52 -0.54
N HIS A 29 -15.09 15.45 0.11
CA HIS A 29 -14.22 14.36 0.52
C HIS A 29 -13.59 13.80 -0.75
N THR A 30 -12.32 14.12 -0.98
CA THR A 30 -11.41 13.36 -1.84
C THR A 30 -11.15 12.00 -1.17
N ARG A 31 -12.20 11.20 -1.00
CA ARG A 31 -12.13 9.83 -0.49
C ARG A 31 -11.76 8.94 -1.66
N GLY A 32 -10.68 8.17 -1.52
CA GLY A 32 -10.27 7.13 -2.46
C GLY A 32 -8.84 7.25 -2.97
N ARG A 33 -8.30 8.48 -3.14
CA ARG A 33 -7.04 8.67 -3.87
C ARG A 33 -5.76 8.51 -3.03
N SER A 34 -5.85 8.44 -1.71
CA SER A 34 -4.68 8.58 -0.82
C SER A 34 -4.36 7.38 0.06
N VAL A 35 -5.20 6.35 0.13
CA VAL A 35 -5.02 5.29 1.14
C VAL A 35 -4.18 4.13 0.61
N VAL A 36 -4.31 3.78 -0.68
CA VAL A 36 -3.62 2.60 -1.24
C VAL A 36 -2.22 2.93 -1.77
N ARG A 37 -1.97 4.16 -2.26
CA ARG A 37 -0.70 4.53 -2.92
C ARG A 37 0.44 4.88 -1.96
N ARG A 38 0.19 4.98 -0.65
CA ARG A 38 1.23 5.34 0.35
C ARG A 38 1.92 4.16 1.03
N VAL A 39 1.34 2.97 0.96
CA VAL A 39 1.61 1.96 2.01
C VAL A 39 2.69 0.93 1.61
N THR A 40 3.02 0.85 0.33
CA THR A 40 4.12 0.02 -0.19
C THR A 40 5.41 0.80 -0.47
N GLN A 41 5.37 2.13 -0.35
CA GLN A 41 6.59 2.93 -0.37
C GLN A 41 7.09 3.08 1.07
N PRO A 42 8.39 2.85 1.33
CA PRO A 42 8.95 3.15 2.64
C PRO A 42 8.70 4.62 2.99
N GLU A 43 8.01 4.85 4.10
CA GLU A 43 7.84 6.21 4.64
C GLU A 43 9.06 6.58 5.49
N GLU A 44 9.27 7.89 5.71
CA GLU A 44 10.37 8.35 6.56
C GLU A 44 10.19 7.81 8.00
N PRO A 45 11.11 6.96 8.48
CA PRO A 45 10.89 6.21 9.71
C PRO A 45 10.96 7.12 10.94
N GLN A 46 10.01 6.92 11.85
CA GLN A 46 10.02 7.52 13.18
C GLN A 46 10.80 6.63 14.18
N PRO A 47 11.20 7.16 15.35
CA PRO A 47 11.94 6.38 16.34
C PRO A 47 11.25 5.07 16.74
N ASP A 48 9.92 5.06 16.86
CA ASP A 48 9.13 3.88 17.21
C ASP A 48 9.12 2.81 16.11
N ASP A 49 9.32 3.21 14.85
CA ASP A 49 9.45 2.29 13.72
C ASP A 49 10.76 1.50 13.81
N PHE A 50 11.85 2.16 14.23
CA PHE A 50 13.12 1.49 14.50
C PHE A 50 13.04 0.54 15.69
N VAL A 51 12.29 0.90 16.74
CA VAL A 51 12.06 -0.01 17.89
C VAL A 51 11.35 -1.26 17.43
N THR A 52 10.30 -1.11 16.61
CA THR A 52 9.54 -2.24 16.06
C THR A 52 10.38 -3.08 15.12
N PHE A 53 11.15 -2.46 14.22
CA PHE A 53 12.06 -3.16 13.32
C PHE A 53 13.14 -3.93 14.10
N ASN A 54 13.78 -3.30 15.10
CA ASN A 54 14.82 -3.92 15.92
C ASN A 54 14.27 -5.09 16.74
N ALA A 55 13.02 -5.02 17.22
CA ALA A 55 12.38 -6.16 17.87
C ALA A 55 12.27 -7.35 16.90
N ILE A 56 11.78 -7.09 15.67
CA ILE A 56 11.59 -8.09 14.62
C ILE A 56 12.90 -8.81 14.29
N VAL A 57 14.00 -8.06 14.05
CA VAL A 57 15.29 -8.65 13.68
C VAL A 57 16.07 -9.20 14.88
N GLY A 58 15.77 -8.73 16.10
CA GLY A 58 16.43 -9.16 17.33
C GLY A 58 16.14 -10.60 17.75
N GLY A 59 15.21 -11.28 17.07
CA GLY A 59 14.84 -12.67 17.33
C GLY A 59 15.91 -13.71 16.97
N GLY A 60 16.93 -13.34 16.18
CA GLY A 60 18.09 -14.19 15.85
C GLY A 60 17.80 -15.32 14.84
N ASP A 61 16.65 -15.99 14.96
CA ASP A 61 16.22 -17.08 14.08
C ASP A 61 15.15 -16.62 13.07
N TRP A 62 15.24 -17.11 11.83
CA TRP A 62 14.31 -16.74 10.75
C TRP A 62 12.84 -17.08 11.06
N SER A 63 12.58 -18.18 11.74
CA SER A 63 11.22 -18.56 12.17
C SER A 63 10.64 -17.56 13.20
N VAL A 64 11.48 -17.00 14.05
CA VAL A 64 11.10 -15.98 15.05
C VAL A 64 10.82 -14.65 14.35
N VAL A 65 11.66 -14.26 13.38
CA VAL A 65 11.43 -13.08 12.54
C VAL A 65 10.06 -13.15 11.85
N GLN A 66 9.73 -14.28 11.22
CA GLN A 66 8.43 -14.48 10.58
C GLN A 66 7.25 -14.38 11.56
N ALA A 67 7.39 -14.98 12.75
CA ALA A 67 6.36 -14.90 13.78
C ALA A 67 6.17 -13.46 14.28
N GLN A 68 7.26 -12.72 14.49
CA GLN A 68 7.21 -11.32 14.95
C GLN A 68 6.66 -10.36 13.90
N VAL A 69 6.97 -10.57 12.62
CA VAL A 69 6.35 -9.80 11.53
C VAL A 69 4.83 -10.01 11.53
N ARG A 70 4.36 -11.26 11.68
CA ARG A 70 2.92 -11.57 11.78
C ARG A 70 2.29 -10.98 13.04
N GLU A 71 2.98 -11.00 14.17
CA GLU A 71 2.47 -10.42 15.41
C GLU A 71 2.38 -8.89 15.32
N ALA A 72 3.41 -8.23 14.77
CA ALA A 72 3.42 -6.80 14.49
C ALA A 72 2.29 -6.42 13.51
N ALA A 73 2.05 -7.26 12.51
CA ALA A 73 0.95 -7.13 11.56
C ALA A 73 -0.42 -7.19 12.25
N VAL A 74 -0.69 -8.23 13.04
CA VAL A 74 -1.97 -8.42 13.76
C VAL A 74 -2.19 -7.34 14.82
N SER A 75 -1.13 -6.85 15.46
CA SER A 75 -1.20 -5.79 16.48
C SER A 75 -1.23 -4.37 15.89
N GLY A 76 -1.18 -4.20 14.57
CA GLY A 76 -1.21 -2.90 13.90
C GLY A 76 0.07 -2.08 14.06
N ARG A 77 1.17 -2.71 14.51
CA ARG A 77 2.49 -2.08 14.69
C ARG A 77 3.35 -2.16 13.43
N LEU A 78 3.01 -3.05 12.50
CA LEU A 78 3.68 -3.12 11.20
C LEU A 78 3.12 -2.04 10.28
N THR A 79 3.92 -1.00 10.03
CA THR A 79 3.55 0.18 9.22
C THR A 79 4.55 0.40 8.07
N PRO A 80 4.23 1.27 7.09
CA PRO A 80 5.21 1.71 6.08
C PRO A 80 6.44 2.39 6.68
N GLY A 81 6.34 3.00 7.86
CA GLY A 81 7.46 3.55 8.61
C GLY A 81 8.43 2.47 9.08
N VAL A 82 7.93 1.30 9.51
CA VAL A 82 8.76 0.13 9.85
C VAL A 82 9.51 -0.39 8.62
N LEU A 83 8.88 -0.36 7.46
CA LEU A 83 9.54 -0.68 6.19
C LEU A 83 10.64 0.35 5.86
N GLY A 84 10.38 1.64 6.05
CA GLY A 84 11.39 2.70 5.89
C GLY A 84 12.56 2.60 6.86
N ALA A 85 12.32 2.12 8.09
CA ALA A 85 13.37 1.84 9.06
C ALA A 85 14.28 0.70 8.57
N ALA A 86 13.70 -0.36 8.01
CA ALA A 86 14.44 -1.47 7.44
C ALA A 86 15.35 -1.03 6.28
N TYR A 87 14.83 -0.23 5.34
CA TYR A 87 15.63 0.33 4.25
C TYR A 87 16.73 1.29 4.74
N SER A 88 16.45 2.10 5.76
CA SER A 88 17.46 3.00 6.37
C SER A 88 18.62 2.22 7.00
N VAL A 89 18.33 1.09 7.64
CA VAL A 89 19.37 0.20 8.20
C VAL A 89 20.13 -0.50 7.07
N TYR A 90 19.45 -0.99 6.06
CA TYR A 90 20.06 -1.64 4.90
C TYR A 90 21.04 -0.73 4.15
N GLU A 91 20.67 0.52 3.86
CA GLU A 91 21.58 1.48 3.21
C GLU A 91 22.79 1.81 4.08
N LYS A 92 22.63 1.96 5.40
CA LYS A 92 23.77 2.13 6.32
C LYS A 92 24.70 0.92 6.33
N CYS A 93 24.16 -0.31 6.29
CA CYS A 93 24.97 -1.52 6.20
C CYS A 93 25.76 -1.58 4.88
N LYS A 94 25.18 -1.10 3.77
CA LYS A 94 25.89 -0.96 2.48
C LYS A 94 27.01 0.08 2.56
N GLU A 95 26.75 1.25 3.12
CA GLU A 95 27.75 2.32 3.30
C GLU A 95 28.92 1.87 4.17
N THR A 96 28.64 1.05 5.19
CA THR A 96 29.65 0.53 6.13
C THR A 96 30.38 -0.70 5.59
N ALA A 97 30.01 -1.20 4.40
CA ALA A 97 30.54 -2.40 3.78
C ALA A 97 30.46 -3.65 4.70
N GLU A 98 29.30 -3.82 5.34
CA GLU A 98 28.99 -5.00 6.14
C GLU A 98 29.03 -6.29 5.32
N ALA A 99 29.11 -7.43 6.01
CA ALA A 99 29.21 -8.73 5.36
C ALA A 99 28.02 -8.98 4.38
N PRO A 100 28.25 -9.56 3.19
CA PRO A 100 27.19 -9.83 2.21
C PRO A 100 26.04 -10.67 2.76
N GLU A 101 26.32 -11.54 3.73
CA GLU A 101 25.33 -12.37 4.43
C GLU A 101 24.35 -11.54 5.25
N VAL A 102 24.81 -10.43 5.85
CA VAL A 102 23.98 -9.49 6.60
C VAL A 102 23.07 -8.72 5.65
N LEU A 103 23.61 -8.24 4.53
CA LEU A 103 22.84 -7.54 3.49
C LEU A 103 21.73 -8.43 2.92
N LYS A 104 22.07 -9.68 2.58
CA LYS A 104 21.10 -10.66 2.08
C LYS A 104 20.02 -11.00 3.10
N THR A 105 20.38 -11.06 4.38
CA THR A 105 19.41 -11.28 5.46
C THR A 105 18.45 -10.10 5.57
N LEU A 106 18.96 -8.86 5.52
CA LEU A 106 18.15 -7.65 5.54
C LEU A 106 17.23 -7.54 4.31
N GLU A 107 17.71 -7.90 3.12
CA GLU A 107 16.88 -7.98 1.91
C GLU A 107 15.70 -8.94 2.08
N ASN A 108 15.95 -10.13 2.64
CA ASN A 108 14.90 -11.10 2.92
C ASN A 108 13.87 -10.57 3.93
N VAL A 109 14.32 -9.86 4.98
CA VAL A 109 13.43 -9.22 5.96
C VAL A 109 12.60 -8.12 5.30
N ILE A 110 13.22 -7.25 4.49
CA ILE A 110 12.53 -6.19 3.75
C ILE A 110 11.45 -6.78 2.83
N LEU A 111 11.78 -7.86 2.12
CA LEU A 111 10.82 -8.57 1.26
C LEU A 111 9.62 -9.09 2.07
N LEU A 112 9.88 -9.72 3.21
CA LEU A 112 8.84 -10.24 4.10
C LEU A 112 7.94 -9.12 4.66
N LEU A 113 8.52 -8.00 5.11
CA LEU A 113 7.78 -6.83 5.60
C LEU A 113 6.90 -6.24 4.49
N THR A 114 7.46 -6.11 3.28
CA THR A 114 6.76 -5.59 2.09
C THR A 114 5.56 -6.49 1.74
N GLN A 115 5.77 -7.81 1.67
CA GLN A 115 4.70 -8.77 1.39
C GLN A 115 3.61 -8.75 2.46
N THR A 116 4.00 -8.64 3.73
CA THR A 116 3.03 -8.63 4.84
C THR A 116 2.21 -7.34 4.84
N LEU A 117 2.83 -6.17 4.61
CA LEU A 117 2.13 -4.90 4.45
C LEU A 117 1.15 -4.93 3.26
N GLN A 118 1.58 -5.48 2.12
CA GLN A 118 0.70 -5.67 0.96
C GLN A 118 -0.52 -6.55 1.28
N GLN A 119 -0.35 -7.59 2.09
CA GLN A 119 -1.44 -8.48 2.51
C GLN A 119 -2.38 -7.82 3.53
N LEU A 120 -1.87 -7.03 4.47
CA LEU A 120 -2.67 -6.31 5.46
C LEU A 120 -3.59 -5.26 4.85
N ASP A 121 -3.13 -4.61 3.77
CA ASP A 121 -3.87 -3.55 3.08
C ASP A 121 -4.57 -4.01 1.80
N ALA A 122 -4.64 -5.33 1.55
CA ALA A 122 -5.39 -5.87 0.43
C ALA A 122 -6.89 -5.56 0.60
N THR A 123 -7.34 -4.48 -0.04
CA THR A 123 -8.75 -4.10 -0.08
C THR A 123 -9.58 -5.25 -0.65
N PRO A 124 -10.89 -5.34 -0.34
CA PRO A 124 -11.77 -6.33 -0.96
C PRO A 124 -11.65 -6.37 -2.49
N ALA A 125 -11.43 -5.22 -3.12
CA ALA A 125 -11.13 -5.10 -4.55
C ALA A 125 -9.81 -5.79 -4.96
N VAL A 126 -8.72 -5.59 -4.22
CA VAL A 126 -7.42 -6.25 -4.49
C VAL A 126 -7.51 -7.76 -4.31
N ARG A 127 -8.24 -8.22 -3.29
CA ARG A 127 -8.46 -9.65 -3.04
C ARG A 127 -9.28 -10.30 -4.16
N LEU A 128 -10.31 -9.60 -4.65
CA LEU A 128 -11.08 -10.05 -5.80
C LEU A 128 -10.20 -10.10 -7.06
N ILE A 129 -9.34 -9.10 -7.29
CA ILE A 129 -8.41 -9.11 -8.43
C ILE A 129 -7.47 -10.33 -8.35
N ASP A 130 -6.93 -10.64 -7.18
CA ASP A 130 -6.07 -11.83 -6.97
C ASP A 130 -6.81 -13.13 -7.32
N GLU A 131 -8.07 -13.26 -6.89
CA GLU A 131 -8.92 -14.40 -7.24
C GLU A 131 -9.19 -14.46 -8.76
N LEU A 132 -9.51 -13.33 -9.39
CA LEU A 132 -9.75 -13.25 -10.84
C LEU A 132 -8.50 -13.57 -11.66
N MET A 133 -7.30 -13.30 -11.14
CA MET A 133 -6.03 -13.62 -11.82
C MET A 133 -5.76 -15.13 -11.89
N THR A 134 -6.45 -15.94 -11.08
CA THR A 134 -6.41 -17.42 -11.17
C THR A 134 -7.27 -17.97 -12.31
N ILE A 135 -8.19 -17.16 -12.84
CA ILE A 135 -9.07 -17.49 -13.96
C ILE A 135 -8.44 -16.90 -15.23
N ASP A 136 -8.39 -17.66 -16.33
CA ASP A 136 -7.91 -17.10 -17.59
C ASP A 136 -8.99 -16.18 -18.19
N PRO A 137 -8.78 -14.84 -18.25
CA PRO A 137 -9.81 -13.91 -18.71
C PRO A 137 -10.03 -13.95 -20.22
N PHE A 138 -9.15 -14.62 -20.99
CA PHE A 138 -9.29 -14.80 -22.44
C PHE A 138 -10.11 -16.03 -22.80
N VAL A 139 -10.12 -17.04 -21.94
CA VAL A 139 -10.84 -18.31 -22.15
C VAL A 139 -12.14 -18.35 -21.35
N GLU A 140 -12.10 -17.87 -20.11
CA GLU A 140 -13.19 -17.95 -19.14
C GLU A 140 -13.80 -16.57 -18.81
N GLY A 141 -13.89 -15.69 -19.81
CA GLY A 141 -14.38 -14.32 -19.63
C GLY A 141 -15.78 -14.21 -19.00
N ASP A 142 -16.68 -15.16 -19.30
CA ASP A 142 -18.02 -15.21 -18.67
C ASP A 142 -17.96 -15.56 -17.19
N ARG A 143 -17.01 -16.39 -16.78
CA ARG A 143 -16.79 -16.77 -15.37
C ARG A 143 -16.19 -15.62 -14.58
N VAL A 144 -15.24 -14.89 -15.18
CA VAL A 144 -14.72 -13.63 -14.63
C VAL A 144 -15.85 -12.63 -14.43
N LYS A 145 -16.72 -12.47 -15.45
CA LYS A 145 -17.87 -11.56 -15.36
C LYS A 145 -18.83 -11.98 -14.24
N ALA A 146 -19.16 -13.27 -14.14
CA ALA A 146 -20.03 -13.77 -13.06
C ALA A 146 -19.44 -13.49 -11.67
N ALA A 147 -18.15 -13.75 -11.45
CA ALA A 147 -17.48 -13.49 -10.17
C ALA A 147 -17.48 -12.00 -9.78
N VAL A 148 -17.29 -11.11 -10.76
CA VAL A 148 -17.41 -9.65 -10.56
C VAL A 148 -18.85 -9.26 -10.23
N ASP A 149 -19.83 -9.88 -10.89
CA ASP A 149 -21.25 -9.60 -10.72
C ASP A 149 -21.73 -9.99 -9.32
N ASP A 150 -21.32 -11.17 -8.86
CA ASP A 150 -21.62 -11.68 -7.53
C ASP A 150 -21.00 -10.76 -6.46
N ALA A 151 -19.74 -10.35 -6.63
CA ALA A 151 -19.08 -9.44 -5.69
C ALA A 151 -19.77 -8.06 -5.59
N TYR A 152 -20.27 -7.53 -6.71
CA TYR A 152 -21.05 -6.28 -6.71
C TYR A 152 -22.44 -6.46 -6.10
N ALA A 153 -23.12 -7.57 -6.39
CA ALA A 153 -24.45 -7.87 -5.87
C ALA A 153 -24.44 -8.08 -4.35
N GLU A 154 -23.39 -8.71 -3.82
CA GLU A 154 -23.15 -8.91 -2.39
C GLU A 154 -22.71 -7.61 -1.68
N GLY A 155 -22.30 -6.59 -2.43
CA GLY A 155 -21.76 -5.35 -1.88
C GLY A 155 -20.39 -5.51 -1.23
N SER A 156 -19.67 -6.60 -1.55
CA SER A 156 -18.33 -6.86 -1.03
C SER A 156 -17.28 -5.94 -1.65
N VAL A 157 -17.52 -5.45 -2.88
CA VAL A 157 -16.66 -4.52 -3.61
C VAL A 157 -17.51 -3.46 -4.33
N ALA A 158 -17.08 -2.19 -4.26
CA ALA A 158 -17.68 -1.13 -5.08
C ALA A 158 -17.08 -1.11 -6.50
N PRO A 159 -17.87 -0.85 -7.57
CA PRO A 159 -17.36 -0.85 -8.94
C PRO A 159 -16.21 0.12 -9.20
N ASP A 160 -16.27 1.31 -8.61
CA ASP A 160 -15.21 2.32 -8.74
C ASP A 160 -13.93 1.91 -8.01
N ASP A 161 -14.05 1.18 -6.89
CA ASP A 161 -12.90 0.68 -6.14
C ASP A 161 -12.18 -0.44 -6.91
N LEU A 162 -12.93 -1.34 -7.57
CA LEU A 162 -12.35 -2.39 -8.42
C LEU A 162 -11.64 -1.80 -9.64
N LYS A 163 -12.32 -0.88 -10.36
CA LYS A 163 -11.73 -0.18 -11.52
C LYS A 163 -10.48 0.62 -11.12
N GLY A 164 -10.53 1.31 -9.98
CA GLY A 164 -9.41 2.06 -9.41
C GLY A 164 -8.22 1.17 -9.05
N SER A 165 -8.47 0.03 -8.38
CA SER A 165 -7.42 -0.93 -8.04
C SER A 165 -6.77 -1.57 -9.27
N LEU A 166 -7.55 -1.96 -10.30
CA LEU A 166 -7.02 -2.47 -11.56
C LEU A 166 -6.15 -1.43 -12.28
N GLN A 167 -6.60 -0.17 -12.35
CA GLN A 167 -5.81 0.90 -12.95
C GLN A 167 -4.51 1.14 -12.18
N MET A 168 -4.55 1.14 -10.85
CA MET A 168 -3.36 1.33 -10.02
C MET A 168 -2.34 0.19 -10.19
N MET A 169 -2.79 -1.05 -10.33
CA MET A 169 -1.88 -2.18 -10.61
C MET A 169 -1.22 -2.03 -11.98
N LEU A 170 -1.97 -1.63 -13.00
CA LEU A 170 -1.42 -1.38 -14.35
C LEU A 170 -0.41 -0.22 -14.35
N ASP A 171 -0.72 0.88 -13.65
CA ASP A 171 0.20 2.02 -13.50
C ASP A 171 1.49 1.59 -12.77
N GLY A 172 1.36 0.79 -11.70
CA GLY A 172 2.51 0.24 -10.97
C GLY A 172 3.37 -0.70 -11.79
N MET A 173 2.75 -1.50 -12.68
CA MET A 173 3.50 -2.33 -13.63
C MET A 173 4.30 -1.50 -14.62
N ALA A 174 3.73 -0.40 -15.15
CA ALA A 174 4.42 0.50 -16.07
C ALA A 174 5.62 1.20 -15.39
N GLU A 175 5.47 1.65 -14.13
CA GLU A 175 6.57 2.22 -13.35
C GLU A 175 7.68 1.17 -13.10
N GLN A 176 7.30 -0.08 -12.82
CA GLN A 176 8.23 -1.19 -12.67
C GLN A 176 8.88 -1.62 -14.00
N ASP A 177 8.20 -1.46 -15.14
CA ASP A 177 8.75 -1.77 -16.46
C ASP A 177 9.91 -0.82 -16.79
N GLU A 178 9.80 0.46 -16.43
CA GLU A 178 10.90 1.43 -16.61
C GLU A 178 12.12 1.09 -15.73
N ALA A 179 11.88 0.59 -14.50
CA ALA A 179 12.94 0.09 -13.62
C ALA A 179 13.54 -1.24 -14.14
N TRP A 180 12.71 -2.10 -14.72
CA TRP A 180 13.10 -3.36 -15.33
C TRP A 180 13.93 -3.16 -16.59
N GLU A 181 13.59 -2.21 -17.47
CA GLU A 181 14.39 -1.87 -18.64
C GLU A 181 15.80 -1.43 -18.27
N LYS A 182 15.94 -0.65 -17.19
CA LYS A 182 17.26 -0.27 -16.64
C LYS A 182 18.03 -1.49 -16.12
N HIS A 183 17.35 -2.45 -15.49
CA HIS A 183 17.94 -3.70 -15.01
C HIS A 183 18.35 -4.63 -16.16
N VAL A 184 17.52 -4.78 -17.20
CA VAL A 184 17.82 -5.57 -18.41
C VAL A 184 19.01 -4.97 -19.17
N ALA A 185 19.09 -3.64 -19.30
CA ALA A 185 20.23 -2.99 -19.96
C ALA A 185 21.56 -3.19 -19.22
N HIS A 186 21.51 -3.40 -17.89
CA HIS A 186 22.66 -3.74 -17.07
C HIS A 186 23.00 -5.23 -17.19
N ALA A 187 22.00 -6.11 -17.14
CA ALA A 187 22.18 -7.56 -17.19
C ALA A 187 22.45 -8.11 -18.61
N SER A 188 22.12 -7.36 -19.68
CA SER A 188 22.58 -7.67 -21.05
C SER A 188 24.10 -7.47 -21.22
N GLN A 189 24.79 -6.96 -20.20
CA GLN A 189 26.25 -6.81 -20.16
C GLN A 189 26.93 -7.96 -19.40
N THR A 190 26.18 -8.81 -18.69
CA THR A 190 26.70 -10.03 -18.07
C THR A 190 26.65 -11.21 -19.05
N SER A 191 27.66 -12.07 -18.99
CA SER A 191 27.82 -13.25 -19.87
C SER A 191 27.31 -14.55 -19.21
N SER A 192 26.39 -14.45 -18.26
CA SER A 192 25.79 -15.60 -17.56
C SER A 192 24.50 -16.03 -18.27
N GLU A 193 24.51 -17.26 -18.79
CA GLU A 193 23.34 -17.86 -19.47
C GLU A 193 22.15 -18.04 -18.53
N GLU A 194 22.41 -18.39 -17.26
CA GLU A 194 21.38 -18.57 -16.23
C GLU A 194 20.70 -17.25 -15.84
N GLU A 195 21.46 -16.15 -15.78
CA GLU A 195 20.89 -14.81 -15.55
C GLU A 195 20.02 -14.37 -16.74
N PHE A 196 20.43 -14.71 -17.96
CA PHE A 196 19.66 -14.39 -19.17
C PHE A 196 18.35 -15.17 -19.26
N GLU A 197 18.34 -16.46 -18.93
CA GLU A 197 17.12 -17.27 -18.87
C GLU A 197 16.14 -16.75 -17.79
N GLN A 198 16.65 -16.36 -16.62
CA GLN A 198 15.84 -15.76 -15.56
C GLN A 198 15.22 -14.42 -15.99
N LEU A 199 15.97 -13.58 -16.71
CA LEU A 199 15.44 -12.34 -17.30
C LEU A 199 14.30 -12.61 -18.29
N LEU A 200 14.48 -13.60 -19.19
CA LEU A 200 13.45 -13.96 -20.17
C LEU A 200 12.18 -14.50 -19.50
N ALA A 201 12.34 -15.38 -18.51
CA ALA A 201 11.21 -15.91 -17.74
C ALA A 201 10.46 -14.80 -17.00
N HIS A 202 11.19 -13.87 -16.39
CA HIS A 202 10.59 -12.73 -15.68
C HIS A 202 9.90 -11.75 -16.64
N ALA A 203 10.49 -11.45 -17.80
CA ALA A 203 9.88 -10.61 -18.83
C ALA A 203 8.58 -11.23 -19.38
N SER A 204 8.59 -12.54 -19.66
CA SER A 204 7.41 -13.28 -20.11
C SER A 204 6.29 -13.27 -19.07
N GLY A 205 6.63 -13.50 -17.79
CA GLY A 205 5.67 -13.43 -16.68
C GLY A 205 5.04 -12.04 -16.51
N ARG A 206 5.85 -10.97 -16.64
CA ARG A 206 5.35 -9.59 -16.58
C ARG A 206 4.38 -9.27 -17.72
N MET A 207 4.74 -9.63 -18.96
CA MET A 207 3.86 -9.40 -20.12
C MET A 207 2.52 -10.11 -19.97
N GLU A 208 2.53 -11.37 -19.51
CA GLU A 208 1.30 -12.14 -19.32
C GLU A 208 0.42 -11.54 -18.20
N ALA A 209 1.03 -11.13 -17.08
CA ALA A 209 0.30 -10.47 -15.99
C ALA A 209 -0.33 -9.14 -16.46
N GLN A 210 0.39 -8.32 -17.22
CA GLN A 210 -0.11 -7.06 -17.77
C GLN A 210 -1.28 -7.30 -18.74
N ARG A 211 -1.16 -8.32 -19.59
CA ARG A 211 -2.18 -8.71 -20.56
C ARG A 211 -3.48 -9.12 -19.85
N ARG A 212 -3.38 -9.95 -18.80
CA ARG A 212 -4.52 -10.38 -17.98
C ARG A 212 -5.20 -9.22 -17.27
N LEU A 213 -4.43 -8.38 -16.57
CA LEU A 213 -4.98 -7.21 -15.87
C LEU A 213 -5.67 -6.23 -16.82
N THR A 214 -5.12 -6.03 -18.03
CA THR A 214 -5.75 -5.20 -19.08
C THR A 214 -7.09 -5.79 -19.52
N GLN A 215 -7.16 -7.11 -19.72
CA GLN A 215 -8.40 -7.78 -20.09
C GLN A 215 -9.45 -7.75 -18.97
N LEU A 216 -9.04 -7.97 -17.72
CA LEU A 216 -9.92 -7.83 -16.54
C LEU A 216 -10.49 -6.41 -16.46
N LYS A 217 -9.66 -5.39 -16.68
CA LYS A 217 -10.10 -4.00 -16.74
C LYS A 217 -11.11 -3.77 -17.85
N ALA A 218 -10.87 -4.29 -19.05
CA ALA A 218 -11.80 -4.17 -20.17
C ALA A 218 -13.18 -4.81 -19.89
N ILE A 219 -13.20 -5.97 -19.23
CA ILE A 219 -14.44 -6.64 -18.80
C ILE A 219 -15.18 -5.78 -17.77
N CYS A 220 -14.46 -5.17 -16.83
CA CYS A 220 -15.04 -4.28 -15.83
C CYS A 220 -15.54 -2.95 -16.43
N ASP A 221 -14.86 -2.42 -17.44
CA ASP A 221 -15.21 -1.15 -18.11
C ASP A 221 -16.36 -1.27 -19.12
N ALA A 222 -16.58 -2.46 -19.69
CA ALA A 222 -17.71 -2.74 -20.58
C ALA A 222 -19.08 -2.76 -19.86
N ARG A 223 -19.08 -2.46 -18.55
CA ARG A 223 -20.23 -2.26 -17.67
C ARG A 223 -20.32 -0.80 -17.23
#